data_AF-A0A532V3P4-F1
#
_entry.id   AF-A0A532V3P4-F1
#
_cell.length_a   1.000
_cell.length_b   1.000
_cell.length_c   1.000
_cell.angle_alpha   90.00
_cell.angle_beta   90.00
_cell.angle_gamma   90.00
#
_symmetry.space_group_name_H-M   'P 1'
#
loop_
_entity.id
_entity.type
_entity.pdbx_description
1 polymer ?
#
loop_
_entity_poly.entity_id
_entity_poly.type
_entity_poly.pdbx_seq_one_letter_code
_entity_poly.pdbx_strand_id
1 'polypeptide(L)'
;MIKLARKIIIAVIGLTIVLIGIIMLVTPGPAIIVIPLGLAVLATEFVWAKRILRRVREDGMKVGTAILKSMPFYRPKKKHNPTKANPEIEKSKVA
;
A
#
# COMPACT_ATOMS: atom_id res chain seq x y z
N MET A 1 14.42 -7.45 -14.39
CA MET A 1 15.39 -7.88 -13.34
C MET A 1 15.45 -6.93 -12.13
N ILE A 2 15.48 -5.61 -12.31
CA ILE A 2 15.60 -4.61 -11.20
C ILE A 2 14.48 -4.69 -10.14
N LYS A 3 13.26 -5.08 -10.53
CA LYS A 3 12.12 -5.25 -9.61
C LYS A 3 12.32 -6.40 -8.59
N LEU A 4 12.99 -7.48 -9.02
CA LEU A 4 13.33 -8.62 -8.14
C LEU A 4 14.41 -8.23 -7.15
N ALA A 5 15.47 -7.54 -7.61
CA ALA A 5 16.52 -7.02 -6.73
C ALA A 5 15.94 -6.14 -5.62
N ARG A 6 15.00 -5.23 -5.97
CA ARG A 6 14.32 -4.39 -4.99
C ARG A 6 13.49 -5.20 -3.98
N LYS A 7 12.82 -6.26 -4.43
CA LYS A 7 12.03 -7.17 -3.57
C LYS A 7 12.93 -7.99 -2.63
N ILE A 8 14.09 -8.44 -3.13
CA ILE A 8 15.10 -9.18 -2.34
C ILE A 8 15.74 -8.26 -1.30
N ILE A 9 16.17 -7.06 -1.68
CA ILE A 9 16.73 -6.06 -0.74
C ILE A 9 15.73 -5.79 0.38
N ILE A 10 14.46 -5.60 0.03
CA ILE A 10 13.38 -5.40 0.97
C ILE A 10 13.19 -6.62 1.91
N ALA A 11 13.22 -7.85 1.36
CA ALA A 11 13.05 -9.07 2.13
C ALA A 11 14.23 -9.30 3.10
N VAL A 12 15.46 -9.04 2.63
CA VAL A 12 16.68 -9.14 3.44
C VAL A 12 16.65 -8.13 4.59
N ILE A 13 16.24 -6.89 4.33
CA ILE A 13 16.10 -5.86 5.36
C ILE A 13 15.02 -6.24 6.39
N GLY A 14 13.88 -6.79 5.95
CA GLY A 14 12.86 -7.29 6.88
C GLY A 14 13.35 -8.45 7.74
N LEU A 15 14.08 -9.39 7.13
CA LEU A 15 14.64 -10.56 7.82
C LEU A 15 15.70 -10.16 8.87
N THR A 16 16.61 -9.24 8.53
CA THR A 16 17.65 -8.79 9.47
C THR A 16 17.03 -8.09 10.69
N ILE A 17 15.98 -7.30 10.46
CA ILE A 17 15.24 -6.62 11.53
C ILE A 17 14.56 -7.63 12.47
N VAL A 18 13.91 -8.66 11.92
CA VAL A 18 13.31 -9.75 12.72
C VAL A 18 14.37 -10.52 13.50
N LEU A 19 15.51 -10.84 12.88
CA LEU A 19 16.63 -11.51 13.54
C LEU A 19 17.14 -10.72 14.75
N ILE A 20 17.32 -9.41 14.58
CA ILE A 20 17.75 -8.51 15.66
C ILE A 20 16.71 -8.47 16.79
N GLY A 21 15.41 -8.43 16.45
CA GLY A 21 14.33 -8.50 17.44
C GLY A 21 14.31 -9.82 18.23
N ILE A 22 14.59 -10.95 17.57
CA ILE A 22 14.65 -12.28 18.22
C ILE A 22 15.86 -12.37 19.16
N ILE A 23 17.04 -11.90 18.72
CA ILE A 23 18.26 -11.89 19.55
C ILE A 23 18.04 -11.10 20.84
N MET A 24 17.27 -10.01 20.75
CA MET A 24 16.89 -9.20 21.90
C MET A 24 15.89 -9.86 22.84
N LEU A 25 14.96 -10.67 22.33
CA LEU A 25 14.00 -11.41 23.15
C LEU A 25 14.70 -12.50 23.98
N VAL A 26 15.74 -13.11 23.39
CA VAL A 26 16.49 -14.23 23.98
C VAL A 26 17.48 -13.78 25.07
N THR A 27 17.85 -12.51 25.12
CA THR A 27 18.74 -11.97 26.16
C THR A 27 17.94 -11.16 27.19
N PRO A 28 17.29 -11.80 28.19
CA PRO A 28 16.55 -11.10 29.23
C PRO A 28 17.54 -10.38 30.14
N GLY A 29 17.74 -9.07 29.90
CA GLY A 29 18.75 -8.29 30.63
C GLY A 29 18.70 -6.78 30.41
N PRO A 30 18.30 -6.25 29.23
CA PRO A 30 18.31 -4.81 28.99
C PRO A 30 16.94 -4.28 28.53
N ALA A 31 15.91 -4.32 29.38
CA ALA A 31 14.56 -3.85 29.04
C ALA A 31 14.52 -2.40 28.50
N ILE A 32 15.44 -1.54 28.96
CA ILE A 32 15.54 -0.13 28.54
C ILE A 32 16.04 0.00 27.10
N ILE A 33 16.82 -0.96 26.59
CA ILE A 33 17.29 -0.95 25.20
C ILE A 33 16.24 -1.62 24.31
N VAL A 34 15.57 -2.67 24.80
CA VAL A 34 14.56 -3.44 24.06
C VAL A 34 13.33 -2.62 23.70
N ILE A 35 12.85 -1.74 24.58
CA ILE A 35 11.68 -0.88 24.30
C ILE A 35 11.91 0.07 23.10
N PRO A 36 12.93 0.95 23.11
CA PRO A 36 13.21 1.82 21.97
C PRO A 36 13.63 1.04 20.73
N LEU A 37 14.30 -0.11 20.86
CA LEU A 37 14.63 -0.95 19.70
C LEU A 37 13.36 -1.58 19.09
N GLY A 38 12.48 -2.14 19.92
CA GLY A 38 11.18 -2.67 19.51
C GLY A 38 10.32 -1.59 18.84
N LEU A 39 10.29 -0.38 19.40
CA LEU A 39 9.61 0.77 18.79
C LEU A 39 10.26 1.20 17.46
N ALA A 40 11.59 1.20 17.35
CA ALA A 40 12.30 1.50 16.12
C ALA A 40 12.03 0.46 15.02
N VAL A 41 11.92 -0.82 15.40
CA VAL A 41 11.54 -1.93 14.51
C VAL A 41 10.09 -1.77 14.06
N LEU A 42 9.14 -1.63 15.00
CA LEU A 42 7.72 -1.40 14.67
C LEU A 42 7.58 -0.17 13.77
N ALA A 43 8.25 0.94 14.06
CA ALA A 43 8.21 2.14 13.23
C ALA A 43 8.73 1.89 11.80
N THR A 44 9.83 1.15 11.67
CA THR A 44 10.42 0.78 10.38
C THR A 44 9.49 -0.10 9.56
N GLU A 45 8.88 -1.11 10.20
CA GLU A 45 7.88 -1.97 9.58
C GLU A 45 6.62 -1.20 9.16
N PHE A 46 6.12 -0.27 9.98
CA PHE A 46 4.95 0.54 9.64
C PHE A 46 5.20 1.45 8.43
N VAL A 47 6.37 2.09 8.33
CA VAL A 47 6.74 2.92 7.19
C VAL A 47 6.84 2.07 5.91
N TRP A 48 7.39 0.85 6.04
CA TRP A 48 7.47 -0.08 4.93
C TRP A 48 6.10 -0.63 4.50
N ALA A 49 5.24 -0.99 5.45
CA ALA A 49 3.87 -1.44 5.22
C ALA A 49 3.06 -0.37 4.48
N LYS A 50 3.18 0.91 4.88
CA LYS A 50 2.52 2.03 4.20
C LYS A 50 2.99 2.19 2.76
N ARG A 51 4.27 1.94 2.50
CA ARG A 51 4.87 1.98 1.15
C ARG A 51 4.44 0.79 0.29
N ILE A 52 4.29 -0.40 0.88
CA ILE A 52 3.70 -1.56 0.21
C ILE A 52 2.23 -1.33 -0.10
N LEU A 53 1.45 -0.82 0.85
CA LEU A 53 0.02 -0.61 0.70
C LEU A 53 -0.29 0.34 -0.46
N ARG A 54 0.54 1.38 -0.68
CA ARG A 54 0.42 2.23 -1.87
C ARG A 54 0.60 1.45 -3.18
N ARG A 55 1.59 0.55 -3.25
CA ARG A 55 1.83 -0.29 -4.44
C ARG A 55 0.74 -1.33 -4.63
N VAL A 56 0.30 -1.96 -3.54
CA VAL A 56 -0.81 -2.91 -3.54
C VAL A 56 -2.12 -2.23 -3.92
N ARG A 57 -2.33 -0.95 -3.60
CA ARG A 57 -3.51 -0.21 -4.06
C ARG A 57 -3.47 0.02 -5.57
N GLU A 58 -2.31 0.35 -6.13
CA GLU A 58 -2.16 0.55 -7.58
C GLU A 58 -2.34 -0.76 -8.37
N ASP A 59 -1.71 -1.85 -7.91
CA ASP A 59 -1.81 -3.16 -8.56
C ASP A 59 -3.14 -3.86 -8.24
N GLY A 60 -3.62 -3.70 -7.01
CA GLY A 60 -4.90 -4.20 -6.51
C GLY A 60 -6.10 -3.47 -7.10
N MET A 61 -5.95 -2.24 -7.64
CA MET A 61 -7.01 -1.63 -8.45
C MET A 61 -7.23 -2.38 -9.76
N LYS A 62 -6.20 -3.01 -10.35
CA LYS A 62 -6.35 -3.80 -11.59
C LYS A 62 -6.99 -5.15 -11.31
N VAL A 63 -6.56 -5.81 -10.23
CA VAL A 63 -7.16 -7.06 -9.78
C VAL A 63 -8.59 -6.84 -9.26
N GLY A 64 -8.78 -5.79 -8.46
CA GLY A 64 -10.06 -5.38 -7.92
C GLY A 64 -11.04 -5.04 -9.03
N THR A 65 -10.67 -4.24 -10.02
CA THR A 65 -11.55 -3.94 -11.17
C THR A 65 -11.79 -5.15 -12.07
N ALA A 66 -10.84 -6.08 -12.21
CA ALA A 66 -11.05 -7.33 -12.94
C ALA A 66 -12.04 -8.27 -12.22
N ILE A 67 -11.91 -8.41 -10.91
CA ILE A 67 -12.82 -9.21 -10.07
C ILE A 67 -14.20 -8.56 -9.99
N LEU A 68 -14.25 -7.24 -9.84
CA LEU A 68 -15.51 -6.50 -9.84
C LEU A 68 -16.19 -6.67 -11.20
N LYS A 69 -15.45 -6.56 -12.32
CA LYS A 69 -16.01 -6.73 -13.67
C LYS A 69 -16.50 -8.17 -13.95
N SER A 70 -15.92 -9.19 -13.31
CA SER A 70 -16.39 -10.57 -13.46
C SER A 70 -17.58 -10.92 -12.57
N MET A 71 -17.92 -10.10 -11.57
CA MET A 71 -19.11 -10.32 -10.75
C MET A 71 -20.40 -10.04 -11.53
N PRO A 72 -21.41 -10.93 -11.46
CA PRO A 72 -22.68 -10.75 -12.17
C PRO A 72 -23.51 -9.56 -11.62
N PHE A 73 -23.22 -9.09 -10.41
CA PHE A 73 -23.86 -7.94 -9.77
C PHE A 73 -23.12 -6.61 -9.95
N TYR A 74 -22.01 -6.56 -10.70
CA TYR A 74 -21.28 -5.32 -10.88
C TYR A 74 -22.01 -4.35 -11.80
N ARG A 75 -22.65 -3.36 -11.18
CA ARG A 75 -23.28 -2.23 -11.85
C ARG A 75 -22.29 -1.06 -11.84
N PRO A 76 -21.59 -0.76 -12.95
CA PRO A 76 -20.65 0.35 -12.97
C PRO A 76 -21.42 1.65 -12.72
N LYS A 77 -21.02 2.43 -11.70
CA LYS A 77 -21.53 3.79 -11.53
C LYS A 77 -21.06 4.62 -12.74
N LYS A 78 -21.98 4.91 -13.67
CA LYS A 78 -21.78 5.94 -14.70
C LYS A 78 -21.40 7.22 -13.98
N LYS A 79 -20.22 7.78 -14.29
CA LYS A 79 -19.80 9.10 -13.82
C LYS A 79 -20.88 10.08 -14.24
N HIS A 80 -21.62 10.61 -13.27
CA HIS A 80 -22.60 11.66 -13.50
C HIS A 80 -21.82 12.91 -13.92
N ASN A 81 -21.84 13.21 -15.22
CA ASN A 81 -21.17 14.38 -15.77
C ASN A 81 -22.22 15.50 -15.91
N PRO A 82 -22.28 16.46 -14.97
CA PRO A 82 -23.31 17.50 -14.97
C PRO A 82 -23.26 18.37 -16.23
N THR A 83 -22.07 18.51 -16.84
CA THR A 83 -21.87 19.26 -18.09
C THR A 83 -22.56 18.63 -19.30
N LYS A 84 -22.63 17.30 -19.40
CA LYS A 84 -23.32 16.63 -20.54
C LYS A 84 -24.84 16.58 -20.38
N ALA A 85 -25.34 16.83 -19.17
CA ALA A 85 -26.76 16.87 -18.89
C ALA A 85 -27.36 18.26 -19.13
N ASN A 86 -26.53 19.32 -19.18
CA ASN A 86 -26.99 20.69 -19.40
C ASN A 86 -26.47 21.25 -20.73
N PRO A 87 -27.32 21.36 -21.78
CA PRO A 87 -26.93 21.88 -23.09
C PRO A 87 -26.53 23.37 -23.07
N GLU A 88 -26.84 24.13 -22.02
CA GLU A 88 -26.40 25.53 -21.89
C GLU A 88 -24.91 25.64 -21.55
N ILE A 89 -24.38 24.75 -20.71
CA ILE A 89 -22.98 24.79 -20.27
C ILE A 89 -22.05 24.43 -21.43
N GLU A 90 -22.49 23.55 -22.34
CA GLU A 90 -21.71 23.18 -23.51
C GLU A 90 -21.59 24.35 -24.49
N LYS A 91 -22.69 25.06 -24.76
CA LYS A 91 -22.71 26.24 -25.65
C LYS A 91 -21.87 27.40 -25.12
N SER A 92 -21.83 27.61 -23.80
CA SER A 92 -20.99 28.64 -23.18
C SER A 92 -19.49 28.32 -23.20
N LYS A 93 -19.09 27.06 -23.42
CA LYS A 93 -17.68 26.64 -23.47
C LYS A 93 -17.05 26.70 -24.86
N VAL A 94 -17.88 26.72 -25.91
CA VAL A 94 -17.44 26.80 -27.32
C VAL A 94 -17.57 28.21 -27.92
N ALA A 95 -18.16 29.15 -27.18
CA ALA A 95 -18.20 30.58 -27.51
C ALA A 95 -16.99 31.30 -26.88
#